data_AF-A0A832GZF8-F1
#
_entry.id   AF-A0A832GZF8-F1
#
_cell.length_a   1.000
_cell.length_b   1.000
_cell.length_c   1.000
_cell.angle_alpha   90.00
_cell.angle_beta   90.00
_cell.angle_gamma   90.00
#
_symmetry.space_group_name_H-M   'P 1'
#
loop_
_entity.id
_entity.type
_entity.pdbx_description
1 polymer ?
#
loop_
_entity_poly.entity_id
_entity_poly.type
_entity_poly.pdbx_seq_one_letter_code
_entity_poly.pdbx_strand_id
1 'polypeptide(L)' 'PVGFWMKNVLIELDMVFLRNGKVVDIASNVPPCKSDPCPVYGPPSPIDQVIELRGGRAKELGIKPGDRLQIQAL' A
#
# COMPACT_ATOMS: atom_id res chain seq x y z
N PRO A 1 14.26 0.55 4.21
CA PRO A 1 12.85 0.54 4.71
C PRO A 1 12.18 1.82 4.23
N VAL A 2 10.89 1.76 3.92
CA VAL A 2 10.09 2.93 3.50
C VAL A 2 9.00 3.19 4.52
N GLY A 3 8.53 4.43 4.59
CA GLY A 3 7.43 4.82 5.46
C GLY A 3 6.47 5.73 4.70
N PHE A 4 5.19 5.37 4.74
CA PHE A 4 4.08 6.12 4.15
C PHE A 4 3.16 6.59 5.25
N TRP A 5 2.48 7.71 5.03
CA TRP A 5 1.50 8.26 5.96
C TRP A 5 0.26 8.72 5.20
N MET A 6 -0.80 9.03 5.94
CA MET A 6 -2.07 9.48 5.36
C MET A 6 -2.31 10.97 5.62
N LYS A 7 -1.24 11.76 5.79
CA LYS A 7 -1.36 13.21 6.04
C LYS A 7 -1.98 13.90 4.83
N ASN A 8 -3.10 14.59 5.04
CA ASN A 8 -3.87 15.29 4.00
C ASN A 8 -4.44 14.39 2.88
N VAL A 9 -4.51 13.07 3.09
CA VAL A 9 -5.18 12.15 2.17
C VAL A 9 -6.67 12.08 2.55
N LEU A 10 -7.56 12.36 1.60
CA LEU A 10 -9.01 12.52 1.88
C LEU A 10 -9.81 11.21 1.80
N ILE A 11 -9.25 10.16 1.18
CA ILE A 11 -9.91 8.87 0.98
C ILE A 11 -9.12 7.75 1.64
N GLU A 12 -9.78 6.64 1.92
CA GLU A 12 -9.05 5.43 2.32
C GLU A 12 -8.20 4.90 1.17
N LEU A 13 -7.01 4.40 1.49
CA LEU A 13 -6.10 3.79 0.52
C LEU A 13 -5.72 2.37 0.93
N ASP A 14 -5.53 1.52 -0.07
CA ASP A 14 -4.72 0.31 0.08
C ASP A 14 -3.32 0.62 -0.46
N MET A 15 -2.28 0.35 0.33
CA MET A 15 -0.88 0.45 -0.11
C MET A 15 -0.33 -0.96 -0.30
N VAL A 16 -0.11 -1.35 -1.55
CA VAL A 16 0.45 -2.66 -1.93
C VAL A 16 1.96 -2.50 -2.11
N PHE A 17 2.76 -3.08 -1.22
CA PHE A 17 4.21 -2.98 -1.26
C PHE A 17 4.82 -4.15 -2.03
N LEU A 18 5.72 -3.88 -2.97
CA LEU A 18 6.32 -4.90 -3.82
C LEU A 18 7.85 -4.92 -3.73
N ARG A 19 8.39 -6.11 -4.01
CA ARG A 19 9.80 -6.34 -4.29
C ARG A 19 9.93 -7.24 -5.52
N ASN A 20 10.59 -6.78 -6.57
CA ASN A 20 10.76 -7.51 -7.83
C ASN A 20 9.43 -8.04 -8.39
N GLY A 21 8.40 -7.20 -8.35
CA GLY A 21 7.04 -7.53 -8.80
C GLY A 21 6.26 -8.50 -7.91
N LYS A 22 6.80 -8.90 -6.75
CA LYS A 22 6.10 -9.75 -5.77
C LYS A 22 5.57 -8.91 -4.62
N VAL A 23 4.31 -9.11 -4.23
CA VAL A 23 3.71 -8.44 -3.08
C VAL A 23 4.38 -8.92 -1.80
N VAL A 24 4.96 -7.99 -1.06
CA VAL A 24 5.63 -8.21 0.23
C VAL A 24 4.63 -8.05 1.37
N ASP A 25 3.85 -6.97 1.34
CA ASP A 25 2.88 -6.62 2.36
C ASP A 25 1.79 -5.72 1.78
N ILE A 26 0.66 -5.61 2.47
CA ILE A 26 -0.45 -4.73 2.10
C ILE A 26 -0.97 -4.02 3.35
N ALA A 27 -0.91 -2.69 3.36
CA ALA A 27 -1.67 -1.90 4.32
C ALA A 27 -3.04 -1.60 3.72
N SER A 28 -4.07 -2.33 4.15
CA SER A 28 -5.43 -2.26 3.60
C SER A 28 -6.32 -1.27 4.35
N ASN A 29 -7.23 -0.61 3.63
CA ASN A 29 -8.24 0.32 4.16
C ASN A 29 -7.63 1.34 5.15
N VAL A 30 -6.47 1.89 4.80
CA VAL A 30 -5.80 2.85 5.67
C VAL A 30 -6.60 4.15 5.64
N PRO A 31 -7.08 4.65 6.80
CA PRO A 31 -7.93 5.83 6.83
C PRO A 31 -7.13 7.14 6.72
N PRO A 32 -7.78 8.25 6.32
CA PRO A 32 -7.24 9.60 6.49
C PRO A 32 -6.67 9.83 7.90
N CYS A 33 -5.51 10.46 7.98
CA CYS A 33 -4.92 10.84 9.25
C CYS A 33 -5.73 11.98 9.88
N LYS A 34 -6.13 11.83 11.15
CA LYS A 34 -6.97 12.80 11.87
C LYS A 34 -6.20 13.76 12.78
N SER A 35 -4.97 13.43 13.14
CA SER A 35 -4.15 14.22 14.07
C SER A 35 -2.66 13.94 13.88
N ASP A 36 -1.82 14.94 14.12
CA ASP A 36 -0.38 14.77 14.18
C ASP A 36 0.06 14.22 15.55
N PRO A 37 1.05 13.30 15.61
CA PRO A 37 1.74 12.70 14.47
C PRO A 37 0.90 11.61 13.78
N CYS A 38 0.95 11.58 12.44
CA CYS A 38 0.29 10.52 11.68
C CYS A 38 1.00 9.17 11.86
N PRO A 39 0.25 8.05 11.87
CA PRO A 39 0.84 6.72 11.80
C PRO A 39 1.63 6.54 10.49
N VAL A 40 2.66 5.71 10.56
CA VAL A 40 3.51 5.34 9.43
C VAL A 40 3.28 3.89 9.06
N TYR A 41 3.12 3.62 7.78
CA TYR A 41 2.81 2.33 7.18
C TYR A 41 3.91 1.91 6.22
N GLY A 42 4.20 0.62 6.19
CA GLY A 42 5.22 0.03 5.33
C GLY A 42 5.94 -1.11 6.03
N PRO A 43 6.37 -2.14 5.28
CA PRO A 43 7.05 -3.28 5.87
C PRO A 43 8.48 -2.90 6.31
N PRO A 44 9.04 -3.59 7.32
CA PRO A 44 10.45 -3.44 7.68
C PRO A 44 11.39 -3.96 6.58
N SER A 45 10.89 -4.86 5.73
CA SER A 45 11.61 -5.46 4.60
C SER A 45 11.89 -4.46 3.48
N PRO A 46 12.99 -4.60 2.73
CA PRO A 46 13.23 -3.79 1.53
C PRO A 46 12.15 -4.01 0.46
N ILE A 47 11.68 -2.90 -0.12
CA ILE A 47 10.74 -2.87 -1.26
C ILE A 47 11.35 -2.06 -2.40
N ASP A 48 10.83 -2.17 -3.60
CA ASP A 48 11.23 -1.35 -4.76
C ASP A 48 10.06 -0.60 -5.42
N GLN A 49 8.82 -0.98 -5.10
CA GLN A 49 7.62 -0.34 -5.62
C GLN A 49 6.50 -0.32 -4.57
N VAL A 50 5.61 0.66 -4.69
CA VAL A 50 4.32 0.70 -3.99
C VAL A 50 3.23 1.05 -5.00
N ILE A 51 2.06 0.42 -4.88
CA ILE A 51 0.87 0.78 -5.65
C ILE A 51 -0.18 1.26 -4.64
N GLU A 52 -0.63 2.51 -4.79
CA GLU A 52 -1.76 3.06 -4.04
C GLU A 52 -3.06 2.82 -4.81
N LEU A 53 -4.02 2.18 -4.16
CA LEU A 53 -5.36 1.92 -4.69
C LEU A 53 -6.40 2.55 -3.79
N ARG A 54 -7.63 2.74 -4.31
CA ARG A 54 -8.80 3.03 -3.47
C ARG A 54 -8.93 1.97 -2.37
N GLY A 55 -9.23 2.38 -1.14
CA GLY A 55 -9.41 1.48 0.00
C GLY A 55 -10.34 0.30 -0.31
N GLY A 56 -9.90 -0.90 0.06
CA GLY A 56 -10.58 -2.17 -0.16
C GLY A 56 -10.39 -2.78 -1.55
N ARG A 57 -9.80 -2.04 -2.51
CA ARG A 57 -9.63 -2.52 -3.89
C ARG A 57 -8.68 -3.72 -3.99
N ALA A 58 -7.64 -3.80 -3.17
CA ALA A 58 -6.73 -4.94 -3.16
C ALA A 58 -7.48 -6.23 -2.81
N LYS A 59 -8.40 -6.17 -1.83
CA LYS A 59 -9.27 -7.28 -1.45
C LYS A 59 -10.26 -7.64 -2.55
N GLU A 60 -10.90 -6.66 -3.19
CA GLU A 60 -11.80 -6.89 -4.33
C GLU A 60 -11.11 -7.61 -5.50
N LEU A 61 -9.83 -7.31 -5.73
CA LEU A 61 -9.00 -7.94 -6.75
C LEU A 61 -8.36 -9.27 -6.30
N GLY A 62 -8.52 -9.66 -5.03
CA GLY A 62 -7.94 -10.88 -4.49
C GLY A 62 -6.41 -10.83 -4.32
N ILE A 63 -5.82 -9.64 -4.27
CA ILE A 63 -4.37 -9.44 -4.10
C ILE A 63 -3.98 -9.77 -2.66
N LYS A 64 -2.92 -10.57 -2.50
CA LYS A 64 -2.38 -10.97 -1.19
C LYS A 64 -0.84 -11.00 -1.21
N PRO A 65 -0.18 -10.91 -0.04
CA PRO A 65 1.25 -11.16 0.07
C PRO A 65 1.64 -12.49 -0.58
N GLY A 66 2.69 -12.46 -1.39
CA GLY A 66 3.12 -13.61 -2.18
C GLY A 66 2.75 -13.55 -3.66
N ASP A 67 1.68 -12.84 -4.03
CA ASP A 67 1.25 -12.71 -5.43
C ASP A 67 2.30 -11.97 -6.26
N ARG A 68 2.36 -12.27 -7.56
CA ARG A 68 3.14 -11.49 -8.54
C ARG A 68 2.21 -10.58 -9.33
N LEU A 69 2.56 -9.30 -9.41
CA LEU A 69 1.82 -8.30 -10.17
C LEU A 69 2.66 -7.83 -11.36
N GLN A 70 2.02 -7.72 -12.51
CA GLN A 70 2.60 -7.09 -13.69
C GLN A 70 1.97 -5.71 -13.86
N ILE A 71 2.80 -4.68 -13.84
CA ILE A 71 2.37 -3.30 -14.08
C ILE A 71 2.66 -2.98 -15.53
N GLN A 72 1.62 -2.71 -16.32
CA GLN A 72 1.74 -2.30 -17.71
C GLN A 72 1.20 -0.87 -17.85
N ALA A 73 2.06 0.04 -18.29
CA ALA A 73 1.63 1.36 -18.73
C ALA A 73 0.92 1.20 -20.08
N LEU A 74 -0.23 1.86 -20.23
CA LEU A 74 -0.97 1.95 -21.49
C LEU A 74 -0.38 3.04 -22.40
#